data_AF-B1G6J6-F1
#
_entry.id   AF-B1G6J6-F1
#
_cell.length_a   1.000
_cell.length_b   1.000
_cell.length_c   1.000
_cell.angle_alpha   90.00
_cell.angle_beta   90.00
_cell.angle_gamma   90.00
#
_symmetry.space_group_name_H-M   'P 1'
#
loop_
_entity.id
_entity.type
_entity.pdbx_description
1 polymer ?
#
loop_
_entity_poly.entity_id
_entity_poly.type
_entity_poly.pdbx_seq_one_letter_code
_entity_poly.pdbx_strand_id
1 'polypeptide(L)'
;MSRRSRAICAPCSRVNMAFHRAFFALSGNQVLVDAIHEYERRTHAIRSVSIVFPQYLQKARAEHHQMIDALLRSDREHLIQLCREHLVPSRDAYLDAHHQRSLAAAAYGSTASNGDIE
;
A
#
# COMPACT_ATOMS: atom_id res chain seq x y z
N MET A 1 -2.75 15.20 -28.82
CA MET A 1 -1.55 15.19 -27.94
C MET A 1 -1.98 15.46 -26.50
N SER A 2 -1.98 14.46 -25.63
CA SER A 2 -2.05 14.68 -24.17
C SER A 2 -1.25 13.59 -23.46
N ARG A 3 0.07 13.78 -23.41
CA ARG A 3 0.94 13.06 -22.48
C ARG A 3 0.91 13.84 -21.16
N ARG A 4 -0.05 13.55 -20.29
CA ARG A 4 0.04 13.89 -18.87
C ARG A 4 -0.22 12.62 -18.06
N SER A 5 0.76 11.71 -18.11
CA SER A 5 0.80 10.57 -17.19
C SER A 5 2.04 10.72 -16.32
N ARG A 6 1.77 10.84 -15.02
CA ARG A 6 2.63 10.48 -13.87
C ARG A 6 3.85 11.36 -13.60
N ALA A 7 3.61 12.53 -12.99
CA ALA A 7 4.45 12.92 -11.86
C ALA A 7 4.03 12.05 -10.66
N ILE A 8 4.93 11.18 -10.23
CA ILE A 8 4.77 10.32 -9.06
C ILE A 8 4.50 11.21 -7.83
N CYS A 9 3.50 10.86 -7.00
CA CYS A 9 3.13 11.52 -5.73
C CYS A 9 4.23 11.32 -4.65
N ALA A 10 5.49 11.64 -4.95
CA ALA A 10 6.62 11.46 -4.03
C ALA A 10 6.40 12.19 -2.68
N PRO A 11 5.81 13.41 -2.62
CA PRO A 11 5.52 14.06 -1.34
C PRO A 11 4.51 13.29 -0.48
N CYS A 12 3.48 12.71 -1.11
CA CYS A 12 2.40 11.97 -0.45
C CYS A 12 2.93 10.70 0.22
N SER A 13 3.84 10.00 -0.47
CA SER A 13 4.54 8.83 0.08
C SER A 13 5.38 9.20 1.32
N ARG A 14 6.06 10.35 1.33
CA ARG A 14 6.88 10.75 2.48
C ARG A 14 6.06 11.09 3.71
N VAL A 15 4.96 11.83 3.54
CA VAL A 15 4.04 12.13 4.64
C VAL A 15 3.40 10.84 5.19
N ASN A 16 3.00 9.92 4.32
CA ASN A 16 2.46 8.61 4.73
C ASN A 16 3.47 7.81 5.59
N MET A 17 4.74 7.78 5.18
CA MET A 17 5.78 7.08 5.95
C MET A 17 6.10 7.79 7.27
N ALA A 18 6.06 9.13 7.30
CA ALA A 18 6.24 9.88 8.53
C ALA A 18 5.15 9.56 9.56
N PHE A 19 3.88 9.44 9.12
CA PHE A 19 2.78 9.00 9.98
C PHE A 19 3.05 7.64 10.60
N HIS A 20 3.36 6.61 9.79
CA HIS A 20 3.58 5.25 10.30
C HIS A 20 4.73 5.20 11.31
N ARG A 21 5.84 5.90 11.03
CA ARG A 21 6.98 5.98 11.97
C ARG A 21 6.58 6.58 13.32
N ALA A 22 5.87 7.72 13.29
CA ALA A 22 5.41 8.36 14.52
C ALA A 22 4.42 7.46 15.28
N PHE A 23 3.50 6.81 14.55
CA PHE A 23 2.49 5.93 15.12
C PHE A 23 3.10 4.72 15.83
N PHE A 24 4.05 4.01 15.20
CA PHE A 24 4.67 2.84 15.82
C PHE A 24 5.61 3.18 16.97
N ALA A 25 6.23 4.35 16.95
CA ALA A 25 7.06 4.84 18.06
C ALA A 25 6.27 4.97 19.37
N LEU A 26 4.94 5.17 19.31
CA LEU A 26 4.07 5.22 20.50
C LEU A 26 4.02 3.90 21.28
N SER A 27 4.43 2.78 20.68
CA SER A 27 4.45 1.48 21.37
C SER A 27 5.46 1.41 22.52
N GLY A 28 6.46 2.31 22.56
CA GLY A 28 7.54 2.29 23.55
C GLY A 28 8.45 1.06 23.48
N ASN A 29 8.27 0.19 22.47
CA ASN A 29 9.02 -1.05 22.32
C ASN A 29 9.94 -0.97 21.09
N GLN A 30 11.23 -0.70 21.32
CA GLN A 30 12.20 -0.52 20.25
C GLN A 30 12.35 -1.77 19.36
N VAL A 31 12.31 -2.97 19.95
CA VAL A 31 12.41 -4.23 19.19
C VAL A 31 11.24 -4.38 18.22
N LEU A 32 10.02 -4.03 18.67
CA LEU A 32 8.84 -4.05 17.81
C LEU A 32 8.95 -3.00 16.69
N VAL A 33 9.37 -1.79 17.02
CA VAL A 33 9.57 -0.70 16.04
C VAL A 33 10.56 -1.11 14.95
N ASP A 34 11.70 -1.70 15.34
CA ASP A 34 12.72 -2.13 14.40
C ASP A 34 12.24 -3.27 13.51
N ALA A 35 11.52 -4.24 14.09
CA ALA A 35 10.91 -5.32 13.32
C ALA A 35 9.91 -4.79 12.30
N ILE A 36 9.03 -3.85 12.70
CA ILE A 36 8.07 -3.23 11.79
C ILE A 36 8.78 -2.50 10.66
N HIS A 37 9.81 -1.69 10.97
CA HIS A 37 10.59 -1.01 9.94
C HIS A 37 11.21 -1.97 8.92
N GLU A 38 11.75 -3.10 9.37
CA GLU A 38 12.30 -4.11 8.47
C GLU A 38 11.22 -4.75 7.58
N TYR A 39 10.04 -5.04 8.13
CA TYR A 39 8.92 -5.56 7.33
C TYR A 39 8.37 -4.51 6.35
N GLU A 40 8.31 -3.24 6.73
CA GLU A 40 7.94 -2.15 5.83
C GLU A 40 8.90 -2.04 4.65
N ARG A 41 10.21 -2.15 4.91
CA ARG A 41 11.25 -2.14 3.87
C ARG A 41 11.08 -3.31 2.90
N ARG A 42 10.84 -4.52 3.41
CA ARG A 42 10.63 -5.73 2.58
C ARG A 42 9.34 -5.67 1.77
N THR A 43 8.28 -5.09 2.34
CA THR A 43 6.96 -5.00 1.70
C THR A 43 6.73 -3.72 0.91
N HIS A 44 7.75 -2.87 0.76
CA HIS A 44 7.65 -1.58 0.07
C HIS A 44 7.08 -1.71 -1.34
N ALA A 45 7.47 -2.75 -2.10
CA ALA A 45 6.96 -3.00 -3.45
C ALA A 45 5.45 -3.30 -3.48
N ILE A 46 4.91 -3.90 -2.42
CA ILE A 46 3.48 -4.20 -2.26
C ILE A 46 2.73 -2.92 -1.84
N ARG A 47 3.23 -2.25 -0.79
CA ARG A 47 2.61 -1.05 -0.20
C ARG A 47 2.59 0.16 -1.15
N SER A 48 3.53 0.24 -2.10
CA SER A 48 3.63 1.38 -3.02
C SER A 48 2.62 1.34 -4.17
N VAL A 49 1.98 0.20 -4.44
CA VAL A 49 1.04 0.05 -5.56
C VAL A 49 -0.24 0.87 -5.34
N SER A 50 -0.73 0.96 -4.10
CA SER A 50 -1.95 1.71 -3.79
C SER A 50 -1.74 3.23 -3.80
N ILE A 51 -0.54 3.70 -3.48
CA ILE A 51 -0.17 5.13 -3.35
C ILE A 51 -0.27 5.90 -4.68
N VAL A 52 -0.28 5.22 -5.83
CA VAL A 52 -0.40 5.89 -7.14
C VAL A 52 -1.85 6.20 -7.54
N PHE A 53 -2.85 5.71 -6.80
CA PHE A 53 -4.26 5.98 -7.08
C PHE A 53 -4.89 6.91 -6.03
N PRO A 54 -5.51 8.04 -6.44
CA PRO A 54 -6.06 9.03 -5.52
C PRO A 54 -7.09 8.47 -4.52
N GLN A 55 -7.92 7.50 -4.93
CA GLN A 55 -8.94 6.93 -4.06
C GLN A 55 -8.34 6.18 -2.85
N TYR A 56 -7.21 5.48 -3.03
CA TYR A 56 -6.55 4.80 -1.92
C TYR A 56 -5.85 5.79 -0.99
N LEU A 57 -5.29 6.88 -1.52
CA LEU A 57 -4.72 7.94 -0.70
C LEU A 57 -5.76 8.63 0.18
N GLN A 58 -6.94 8.94 -0.37
CA GLN A 58 -8.03 9.55 0.40
C GLN A 58 -8.52 8.62 1.50
N LYS A 59 -8.70 7.33 1.19
CA LYS A 59 -9.09 6.31 2.17
C LYS A 59 -8.05 6.15 3.27
N ALA A 60 -6.77 5.99 2.93
CA ALA A 60 -5.68 5.87 3.88
C ALA A 60 -5.59 7.09 4.81
N ARG A 61 -5.76 8.30 4.27
CA ARG A 61 -5.82 9.54 5.08
C ARG A 61 -6.97 9.48 6.08
N ALA A 62 -8.18 9.11 5.66
CA ALA A 62 -9.33 9.02 6.57
C ALA A 62 -9.09 7.99 7.68
N GLU A 63 -8.57 6.81 7.32
CA GLU A 63 -8.22 5.75 8.27
C GLU A 63 -7.15 6.21 9.28
N HIS A 64 -6.14 6.96 8.85
CA HIS A 64 -5.13 7.53 9.76
C HIS A 64 -5.73 8.48 10.79
N HIS A 65 -6.72 9.30 10.40
CA HIS A 65 -7.41 10.18 11.36
C HIS A 65 -8.24 9.35 12.35
N GLN A 66 -8.94 8.31 11.89
CA GLN A 66 -9.68 7.40 12.77
C GLN A 66 -8.76 6.68 13.77
N MET A 67 -7.55 6.29 13.36
CA MET A 67 -6.54 5.70 14.25
C MET A 67 -6.09 6.68 15.33
N ILE A 68 -5.86 7.96 14.97
CA ILE A 68 -5.52 9.01 15.93
C ILE A 68 -6.66 9.21 16.93
N ASP A 69 -7.90 9.27 16.44
CA ASP A 69 -9.07 9.43 17.29
C ASP A 69 -9.27 8.25 18.25
N ALA A 70 -9.01 7.02 17.79
CA ALA A 70 -9.05 5.83 18.63
C ALA A 70 -7.96 5.85 19.72
N LEU A 71 -6.75 6.32 19.38
CA LEU A 71 -5.67 6.53 20.36
C LEU A 71 -6.07 7.56 21.43
N LEU A 72 -6.64 8.71 21.02
CA LEU A 72 -7.06 9.76 21.94
C LEU A 72 -8.15 9.29 22.93
N ARG A 73 -9.02 8.37 22.48
CA ARG A 73 -10.05 7.76 23.33
C ARG A 73 -9.57 6.55 24.13
N SER A 74 -8.32 6.13 23.97
CA SER A 74 -7.81 4.86 24.51
C SER A 74 -8.63 3.63 24.09
N ASP A 75 -9.24 3.67 22.90
CA ASP A 75 -10.10 2.61 22.38
C ASP A 75 -9.27 1.57 21.63
N ARG A 76 -8.71 0.63 22.40
CA ARG A 76 -7.78 -0.39 21.91
C ARG A 76 -8.41 -1.31 20.87
N GLU A 77 -9.62 -1.80 21.11
CA GLU A 77 -10.27 -2.78 20.21
C GLU A 77 -10.56 -2.15 18.86
N HIS A 78 -11.08 -0.92 18.85
CA HIS A 78 -11.31 -0.19 17.62
C HIS A 78 -10.00 0.12 16.88
N LEU A 79 -8.94 0.49 17.60
CA LEU A 79 -7.63 0.73 17.00
C LEU A 79 -7.07 -0.53 16.31
N ILE A 80 -7.18 -1.69 16.95
CA ILE A 80 -6.74 -2.97 16.37
C ILE A 80 -7.53 -3.27 15.09
N GLN A 81 -8.84 -3.04 15.11
CA GLN A 81 -9.69 -3.25 13.94
C GLN A 81 -9.29 -2.34 12.78
N LEU A 82 -9.12 -1.04 13.04
CA LEU A 82 -8.65 -0.07 12.04
C LEU A 82 -7.29 -0.46 11.43
N CYS A 83 -6.34 -0.91 12.26
CA CYS A 83 -5.04 -1.37 11.79
C CYS A 83 -5.15 -2.57 10.85
N ARG A 84 -6.05 -3.53 11.12
CA ARG A 84 -6.29 -4.69 10.24
C ARG A 84 -6.91 -4.27 8.92
N GLU A 85 -7.96 -3.46 8.97
CA GLU A 85 -8.68 -2.98 7.80
C GLU A 85 -7.78 -2.14 6.87
N HIS A 86 -6.89 -1.31 7.46
CA HIS A 86 -5.96 -0.47 6.70
C HIS A 86 -4.94 -1.25 5.86
N LEU A 87 -4.58 -2.47 6.25
CA LEU A 87 -3.62 -3.30 5.52
C LEU A 87 -4.22 -3.96 4.27
N VAL A 88 -5.53 -4.24 4.29
CA VAL A 88 -6.23 -5.02 3.27
C VAL A 88 -6.17 -4.37 1.87
N PRO A 89 -6.48 -3.08 1.68
CA PRO A 89 -6.50 -2.47 0.35
C PRO A 89 -5.16 -2.53 -0.38
N SER A 90 -4.04 -2.37 0.33
CA SER A 90 -2.70 -2.43 -0.28
C SER A 90 -2.31 -3.84 -0.71
N ARG A 91 -2.72 -4.86 0.07
CA ARG A 91 -2.57 -6.27 -0.30
C ARG A 91 -3.37 -6.58 -1.56
N ASP A 92 -4.65 -6.23 -1.57
CA ASP A 92 -5.56 -6.57 -2.68
C ASP A 92 -5.12 -5.88 -3.97
N ALA A 93 -4.76 -4.59 -3.91
CA ALA A 93 -4.22 -3.86 -5.05
C ALA A 93 -2.95 -4.50 -5.64
N TYR A 94 -2.08 -5.06 -4.79
CA TYR A 94 -0.90 -5.78 -5.24
C TYR A 94 -1.25 -7.12 -5.91
N LEU A 95 -2.14 -7.91 -5.30
CA LEU A 95 -2.59 -9.19 -5.86
C LEU A 95 -3.27 -9.00 -7.21
N ASP A 96 -4.13 -7.99 -7.34
CA ASP A 96 -4.80 -7.66 -8.60
C ASP A 96 -3.79 -7.25 -9.67
N ALA A 97 -2.85 -6.37 -9.35
CA ALA A 97 -1.80 -5.95 -10.28
C ALA A 97 -0.90 -7.12 -10.70
N HIS A 98 -0.62 -8.05 -9.79
CA HIS A 98 0.16 -9.26 -10.09
C HIS A 98 -0.61 -10.21 -11.01
N HIS A 99 -1.88 -10.49 -10.71
CA HIS A 99 -2.75 -11.31 -11.57
C HIS A 99 -2.87 -10.73 -12.98
N GLN A 100 -3.12 -9.42 -13.10
CA GLN A 100 -3.19 -8.74 -14.39
C GLN A 100 -1.90 -8.89 -15.20
N ARG A 101 -0.73 -8.78 -14.55
CA ARG A 101 0.57 -8.99 -15.20
C ARG A 101 0.74 -10.43 -15.66
N SER A 102 0.38 -11.41 -14.84
CA SER A 102 0.46 -12.83 -15.20
C SER A 102 -0.44 -13.16 -16.40
N LEU A 103 -1.67 -12.64 -16.42
CA LEU A 103 -2.61 -12.83 -17.53
C LEU A 103 -2.09 -12.20 -18.83
N ALA A 104 -1.55 -10.97 -18.74
CA ALA A 104 -0.96 -10.30 -19.90
C ALA A 104 0.25 -11.05 -20.48
N ALA A 105 1.09 -11.63 -19.61
CA ALA A 105 2.23 -12.45 -20.04
C ALA A 105 1.78 -13.75 -20.73
N ALA A 106 0.75 -14.41 -20.20
CA ALA A 106 0.16 -15.61 -20.80
C ALA A 106 -0.48 -15.32 -22.17
N ALA A 107 -1.22 -14.22 -22.29
CA ALA A 107 -1.82 -13.79 -23.54
C ALA A 107 -0.76 -13.49 -24.62
N TYR A 108 0.31 -12.77 -24.25
CA TYR A 108 1.44 -12.50 -25.15
C TYR A 108 2.14 -13.79 -25.63
N GLY A 109 2.38 -14.75 -24.72
CA GLY A 109 2.96 -16.04 -25.09
C GLY A 109 2.09 -16.86 -26.04
N SER A 110 0.76 -16.82 -25.86
CA SER A 110 -0.17 -17.49 -26.77
C SER A 110 -0.27 -16.82 -28.14
N THR A 111 -0.16 -15.48 -28.23
CA THR A 111 -0.12 -14.78 -29.52
C THR A 111 1.19 -15.02 -30.28
N ALA A 112 2.32 -15.15 -29.58
CA ALA A 112 3.61 -15.46 -30.20
C ALA A 112 3.64 -16.90 -30.76
N SER A 113 3.04 -17.86 -30.05
CA SER A 113 2.94 -19.26 -30.49
C SER A 113 2.06 -19.46 -31.73
N ASN A 114 1.12 -18.57 -32.01
CA ASN A 114 0.18 -18.69 -33.14
C ASN A 114 0.65 -17.95 -34.41
N GLY A 115 1.81 -17.30 -34.39
CA GLY A 115 2.32 -16.46 -35.48
C GLY A 115 3.39 -17.09 -36.39
N ASP A 116 3.91 -18.28 -36.05
CA ASP A 116 5.07 -18.90 -36.73
C ASP A 116 4.68 -20.14 -37.57
N ILE A 117 3.54 -20.10 -38.25
CA ILE A 117 3.17 -21.10 -39.27
C ILE A 117 2.80 -20.36 -40.56
N GLU A 118 3.80 -19.81 -41.25
CA GLU A 118 3.81 -19.67 -42.73
C GLU A 118 5.25 -19.66 -43.26
#